data_AF-A0A2V6Z1L6-F1
#
_entry.id   AF-A0A2V6Z1L6-F1
#
_cell.length_a   1.000
_cell.length_b   1.000
_cell.length_c   1.000
_cell.angle_alpha   90.00
_cell.angle_beta   90.00
_cell.angle_gamma   90.00
#
_symmetry.space_group_name_H-M   'P 1'
#
loop_
_entity.id
_entity.type
_entity.pdbx_description
1 polymer ?
#
loop_
_entity_poly.entity_id
_entity_poly.type
_entity_poly.pdbx_seq_one_letter_code
_entity_poly.pdbx_strand_id
1 'polypeptide(L)'
;YTTVSAALLRRLGVTAYSRDTFVLADGRHVERDIGHGWIRVSGRAVVTLLVFAEADAPPLLGAYALEGLRLTVDPVGRRLIPVPGLLMEFAA
;
A
#
# COMPACT_ATOMS: atom_id res chain seq x y z
N TYR A 1 4.11 -1.24 -1.95
CA TYR A 1 3.03 -1.74 -1.07
C TYR A 1 2.63 -0.67 -0.08
N THR A 2 1.42 -0.74 0.48
CA THR A 2 0.98 0.24 1.47
C THR A 2 1.62 -0.08 2.81
N THR A 3 2.37 0.85 3.38
CA THR A 3 3.06 0.66 4.66
C THR A 3 2.40 1.52 5.73
N VAL A 4 2.24 0.95 6.91
CA VAL A 4 1.75 1.63 8.10
C VAL A 4 2.50 1.08 9.30
N SER A 5 2.73 1.88 10.33
CA SER A 5 3.46 1.42 11.51
C SER A 5 2.80 0.18 12.12
N ALA A 6 3.62 -0.81 12.47
CA ALA A 6 3.17 -2.09 13.03
C ALA A 6 2.33 -1.89 14.30
N ALA A 7 2.71 -0.90 15.13
CA ALA A 7 1.98 -0.53 16.33
C ALA A 7 0.56 -0.06 16.02
N LEU A 8 0.38 0.77 14.98
CA LEU A 8 -0.95 1.23 14.57
C LEU A 8 -1.79 0.08 14.00
N LEU A 9 -1.22 -0.75 13.12
CA LEU A 9 -1.93 -1.88 12.53
C LEU A 9 -2.41 -2.88 13.60
N ARG A 10 -1.57 -3.21 14.57
CA ARG A 10 -1.94 -4.08 15.69
C ARG A 10 -3.03 -3.46 16.56
N ARG A 11 -2.94 -2.15 16.85
CA ARG A 11 -4.01 -1.43 17.58
C ARG A 11 -5.34 -1.40 16.83
N LEU A 12 -5.31 -1.43 15.50
CA LEU A 12 -6.49 -1.52 14.65
C LEU A 12 -6.99 -2.97 14.47
N GLY A 13 -6.36 -3.96 15.12
CA GLY A 13 -6.75 -5.37 15.03
C GLY A 13 -6.35 -6.05 13.72
N VAL A 14 -5.48 -5.45 12.92
CA VAL A 14 -4.99 -6.08 11.68
C VAL A 14 -4.08 -7.24 12.04
N THR A 15 -4.43 -8.43 11.57
CA THR A 15 -3.65 -9.66 11.77
C THR A 15 -2.74 -9.89 10.57
N ALA A 16 -1.47 -10.18 10.83
CA ALA A 16 -0.52 -10.60 9.80
C ALA A 16 -0.85 -12.03 9.35
N TYR A 17 -0.90 -12.26 8.04
CA TYR A 17 -1.13 -13.58 7.46
C TYR A 17 0.08 -14.12 6.68
N SER A 18 1.05 -13.26 6.36
CA SER A 18 2.28 -13.63 5.65
C SER A 18 3.43 -12.76 6.12
N ARG A 19 4.65 -13.18 5.79
CA ARG A 19 5.89 -12.43 5.97
C ARG A 19 6.74 -12.62 4.72
N ASP A 20 7.25 -11.53 4.17
CA ASP A 20 8.01 -11.56 2.91
C ASP A 20 9.14 -10.53 2.90
N THR A 21 10.06 -10.68 1.95
CA THR A 21 11.20 -9.78 1.72
C THR A 21 10.82 -8.62 0.81
N PHE A 22 11.14 -7.41 1.25
CA PHE A 22 10.97 -6.18 0.49
C PHE A 22 12.34 -5.53 0.25
N VAL A 23 12.54 -5.00 -0.96
CA VAL A 23 13.69 -4.16 -1.28
C VAL A 23 13.30 -2.70 -1.06
N LEU A 24 14.03 -2.01 -0.20
CA LEU A 24 13.84 -0.59 0.08
C LEU A 24 14.48 0.28 -1.00
N ALA A 25 14.15 1.57 -1.01
CA ALA A 25 14.67 2.53 -2.00
C ALA A 25 16.20 2.68 -1.96
N ASP A 26 16.83 2.36 -0.83
CA ASP A 26 18.29 2.35 -0.65
C ASP A 26 18.94 0.98 -0.96
N GLY A 27 18.16 0.04 -1.52
CA GLY A 27 18.62 -1.29 -1.91
C GLY A 27 18.68 -2.30 -0.76
N ARG A 28 18.39 -1.91 0.49
CA ARG A 28 18.37 -2.88 1.60
C ARG A 28 17.20 -3.85 1.46
N HIS A 29 17.44 -5.10 1.80
CA HIS A 29 16.42 -6.13 1.91
C HIS A 29 15.93 -6.19 3.35
N VAL A 30 14.61 -6.15 3.54
CA VAL A 30 13.97 -6.24 4.85
C VAL A 30 12.81 -7.22 4.82
N GLU A 31 12.68 -8.03 5.87
CA GLU A 31 11.48 -8.83 6.05
C GLU A 31 10.38 -8.01 6.74
N ARG A 32 9.15 -8.12 6.27
CA ARG A 32 8.00 -7.44 6.86
C ARG A 32 6.80 -8.36 6.92
N ASP A 33 6.06 -8.26 8.01
CA ASP A 33 4.75 -8.89 8.12
C ASP A 33 3.76 -8.19 7.17
N ILE A 34 2.84 -8.98 6.63
CA ILE A 34 1.82 -8.55 5.68
C ILE A 34 0.45 -8.94 6.24
N GLY A 35 -0.41 -7.94 6.35
CA GLY A 35 -1.83 -8.09 6.64
C GLY A 35 -2.67 -7.52 5.49
N HIS A 36 -3.97 -7.44 5.72
CA HIS A 36 -4.92 -6.87 4.78
C HIS A 36 -5.98 -6.09 5.54
N GLY A 37 -6.51 -5.06 4.90
CA GLY A 37 -7.52 -4.21 5.53
C GLY A 37 -8.06 -3.16 4.58
N TRP A 38 -9.14 -2.51 5.02
CA TRP A 38 -9.73 -1.39 4.31
C TRP A 38 -8.91 -0.12 4.50
N ILE A 39 -8.69 0.60 3.41
CA ILE A 39 -8.21 1.98 3.43
C ILE A 39 -9.20 2.89 2.71
N ARG A 40 -9.21 4.17 3.06
CA ARG A 40 -9.99 5.20 2.37
C ARG A 40 -9.11 6.40 2.05
N VAL A 41 -9.06 6.79 0.78
CA VAL A 41 -8.29 7.94 0.29
C VAL A 41 -9.13 8.68 -0.75
N SER A 42 -9.22 10.01 -0.65
CA SER A 42 -9.95 10.85 -1.61
C SER A 42 -11.38 10.38 -1.90
N GLY A 43 -12.10 9.95 -0.85
CA GLY A 43 -13.50 9.46 -0.96
C GLY A 43 -13.65 8.05 -1.54
N ARG A 44 -12.55 7.36 -1.87
CA ARG A 44 -12.53 6.01 -2.44
C ARG A 44 -12.02 5.01 -1.41
N ALA A 45 -12.56 3.81 -1.41
CA ALA A 45 -12.17 2.77 -0.47
C ALA A 45 -11.86 1.45 -1.19
N VAL A 46 -10.85 0.74 -0.71
CA VAL A 46 -10.45 -0.58 -1.22
C VAL A 46 -9.85 -1.42 -0.09
N VAL A 47 -9.93 -2.74 -0.22
CA VAL A 47 -9.10 -3.66 0.58
C VAL A 47 -7.71 -3.73 -0.07
N THR A 48 -6.66 -3.58 0.73
CA THR A 48 -5.29 -3.62 0.23
C THR A 48 -4.39 -4.43 1.15
N LEU A 49 -3.17 -4.70 0.66
CA LEU A 49 -2.09 -5.29 1.44
C LEU A 49 -1.45 -4.22 2.32
N LEU A 50 -1.40 -4.50 3.63
CA LEU A 50 -0.83 -3.64 4.65
C LEU A 50 0.48 -4.26 5.14
N VAL A 51 1.59 -3.60 4.84
CA VAL A 51 2.93 -4.01 5.26
C VAL A 51 3.28 -3.32 6.57
N PHE A 52 3.62 -4.11 7.58
CA PHE A 52 3.89 -3.64 8.94
C PHE A 52 5.27 -2.99 8.99
N ALA A 53 5.31 -1.66 9.01
CA ALA A 53 6.54 -0.87 9.04
C ALA A 53 7.02 -0.54 10.46
N GLU A 54 8.24 -0.03 10.56
CA GLU A 54 8.81 0.49 11.80
C GLU A 54 7.99 1.69 12.33
N ALA A 55 8.13 1.99 13.63
CA ALA A 55 7.26 2.93 14.33
C ALA A 55 7.37 4.38 13.82
N ASP A 56 8.54 4.78 13.35
CA ASP A 56 8.89 6.12 12.86
C ASP A 56 8.77 6.27 11.34
N ALA A 57 8.48 5.18 10.62
CA ALA A 57 8.34 5.22 9.18
C ALA A 57 7.05 5.96 8.78
N PRO A 58 7.10 6.96 7.88
CA PRO A 58 5.91 7.59 7.35
C PRO A 58 5.05 6.56 6.60
N PRO A 59 3.72 6.64 6.69
CA PRO A 59 2.86 5.75 5.93
C PRO A 59 3.04 6.00 4.43
N LEU A 60 3.18 4.92 3.66
CA LEU A 60 3.28 4.97 2.21
C LEU A 60 2.02 4.41 1.58
N LEU A 61 1.51 5.09 0.54
CA LEU A 61 0.47 4.55 -0.32
C LEU A 61 1.13 3.83 -1.50
N GLY A 62 1.01 2.51 -1.56
CA GLY A 62 1.66 1.70 -2.58
C GLY A 62 0.89 1.58 -3.88
N ALA A 63 1.56 1.12 -4.94
CA ALA A 63 0.96 0.89 -6.26
C ALA A 63 -0.29 -0.01 -6.24
N TYR A 64 -0.30 -1.10 -5.47
CA TYR A 64 -1.48 -1.97 -5.32
C TYR A 64 -2.71 -1.19 -4.82
N ALA A 65 -2.51 -0.32 -3.82
CA ALA A 65 -3.58 0.51 -3.30
C ALA A 65 -4.00 1.60 -4.30
N LEU A 66 -3.05 2.24 -4.97
CA LEU A 66 -3.32 3.23 -6.01
C LEU A 66 -4.19 2.65 -7.13
N GLU A 67 -3.84 1.46 -7.62
CA GLU A 67 -4.61 0.73 -8.64
C GLU A 67 -6.03 0.44 -8.16
N GLY A 68 -6.17 -0.19 -6.98
CA GLY A 68 -7.48 -0.50 -6.39
C GLY A 68 -8.34 0.73 -6.11
N LEU A 69 -7.72 1.87 -5.80
CA LEU A 69 -8.40 3.16 -5.60
C LEU A 69 -8.68 3.89 -6.93
N ARG A 70 -8.16 3.41 -8.06
CA ARG A 70 -8.23 4.09 -9.37
C ARG A 70 -7.65 5.51 -9.30
N LEU A 71 -6.45 5.60 -8.72
CA LEU A 71 -5.67 6.82 -8.55
C LEU A 71 -4.28 6.64 -9.15
N THR A 72 -3.70 7.72 -9.67
CA THR A 72 -2.27 7.79 -10.02
C THR A 72 -1.62 9.03 -9.40
N VAL A 73 -0.29 9.06 -9.42
CA VAL A 73 0.51 10.20 -8.94
C VAL A 73 0.70 11.19 -10.08
N ASP A 74 0.34 12.45 -9.83
CA ASP A 74 0.77 13.61 -10.60
C ASP A 74 2.05 14.17 -9.95
N PRO A 75 3.26 13.88 -10.50
CA PRO A 75 4.51 14.25 -9.85
C PRO A 75 4.79 15.75 -9.92
N VAL A 76 4.25 16.44 -10.92
CA VAL A 76 4.42 17.90 -11.09
C VAL A 76 3.51 18.65 -10.12
N GLY A 77 2.23 18.28 -10.11
CA GLY A 77 1.23 18.86 -9.21
C GLY A 77 1.27 18.32 -7.77
N ARG A 78 2.11 17.32 -7.49
CA ARG A 78 2.27 16.64 -6.19
C ARG A 78 0.93 16.21 -5.57
N ARG A 79 0.08 15.58 -6.37
CA ARG A 79 -1.26 15.16 -5.95
C ARG A 79 -1.63 13.80 -6.53
N LEU A 80 -2.67 13.20 -5.95
CA LEU A 80 -3.30 12.03 -6.54
C LEU A 80 -4.44 12.48 -7.46
N ILE A 81 -4.48 11.93 -8.66
CA ILE A 81 -5.55 12.21 -9.64
C ILE A 81 -6.32 10.93 -9.97
N PRO A 82 -7.65 11.01 -10.19
CA PRO A 82 -8.42 9.86 -10.63
C PRO A 82 -8.00 9.38 -12.02
N VAL A 83 -7.99 8.06 -12.20
CA VAL A 83 -7.80 7.40 -13.51
C VAL A 83 -8.85 6.31 -13.71
N PRO A 84 -9.15 5.89 -14.95
CA PRO A 84 -9.95 4.69 -15.17
C PRO A 84 -9.27 3.44 -14.61
N GLY A 85 -10.05 2.45 -14.18
CA GLY A 85 -9.51 1.11 -13.92
C GLY A 85 -9.25 0.39 -15.23
N LEU A 86 -8.18 -0.39 -15.30
CA LEU A 86 -7.80 -1.11 -16.51
C LEU A 86 -8.29 -2.56 -16.45
N LEU A 87 -9.01 -2.98 -17.49
CA LEU A 87 -9.37 -4.37 -17.75
C LEU A 87 -8.71 -4.75 -19.07
N MET A 88 -7.52 -5.33 -18.97
CA MET A 88 -6.69 -5.70 -20.12
C MET A 88 -6.75 -7.20 -20.34
N GLU A 89 -6.60 -7.63 -21.59
CA GLU A 89 -6.42 -9.05 -21.90
C GLU A 89 -5.10 -9.55 -21.32
N PHE A 90 -5.14 -10.72 -20.69
CA PHE A 90 -3.93 -11.41 -20.26
C PHE A 90 -3.31 -12.09 -21.47
N ALA A 91 -2.29 -11.48 -22.06
CA ALA A 91 -1.47 -12.14 -23.07
C ALA A 91 -0.53 -13.13 -22.35
N ALA A 92 -0.79 -14.42 -22.53
CA ALA A 92 0.05 -15.52 -22.04
C ALA A 92 1.21 -15.79 -23.01
#